data_AF-A0A1L9BB26-F1
#
_entry.id   AF-A0A1L9BB26-F1
#
_cell.length_a   1.000
_cell.length_b   1.000
_cell.length_c   1.000
_cell.angle_alpha   90.00
_cell.angle_beta   90.00
_cell.angle_gamma   90.00
#
_symmetry.space_group_name_H-M   'P 1'
#
loop_
_entity.id
_entity.type
_entity.pdbx_description
1 polymer ?
#
loop_
_entity_poly.entity_id
_entity_poly.type
_entity_poly.pdbx_seq_one_letter_code
_entity_poly.pdbx_strand_id
1 'polypeptide(L)'
;MTLHSCSSRRALTAVLVVAVALAGPGCRRAVKPEAGGDRTVEAGVPVEFGAEGRDAPVVSWDFGDGSPARAGARVAHAFARPGTYAVRALDKDTVLASATLTVVPRPVLRAIPGDAEVAIFFPQLRGNVDPLMGFMSRLVGESQVLQTLDAVPLLALVLRDVTGSEARIVDPEEGLGFFSLPRFEGSVVLLGVVDTQAAVDAVVDEVQSRGARVVRREPQGTVFLRRDNGLPMVIFPDRGYLYVVVPDEPESESEQEEGSPQQVRAEAGDDFVAAVEEVRAHVLGASGAGLSEQPLLSSLRAKVGAGHVHVFARPEGDDASASIQGLWAALTFQDTRADLEGWVVSDKSLFKGGTAPGLELLARAPLGPVAAMTVSLPPETLAMLVFGAPGSERRAQTEQRMARQGLDAAGVQGMLGALRGDMSLLAYLDAPAFYRNLLKGAQRPEPRGSLLFQAGLVRSEPVLEWLTGVLESRGQPFEVLKEGGATRLRTRAFEQPVDVTLTADRLTLRGGESLEARAQGGVGEALRQRFGAQGFEPGHLSAMVDMGRVRSELDSPREVPGVPPQQLPVARALVGTLIDQLPPVESLFLDFAPEQGGGRFRMSTVLRSR
;
A
#
# COMPACT_ATOMS: atom_id res chain seq x y z
N MET A 1 28.30 67.49 -40.26
CA MET A 1 27.33 67.72 -41.35
C MET A 1 27.44 66.57 -42.34
N THR A 2 26.31 65.98 -42.68
CA THR A 2 26.13 64.86 -43.63
C THR A 2 26.81 65.09 -44.97
N LEU A 3 27.59 64.12 -45.46
CA LEU A 3 27.97 63.95 -46.86
C LEU A 3 28.15 62.44 -47.10
N HIS A 4 27.25 61.80 -47.87
CA HIS A 4 27.26 61.63 -49.34
C HIS A 4 28.01 60.38 -49.82
N SER A 5 27.26 59.62 -50.62
CA SER A 5 27.61 58.44 -51.42
C SER A 5 28.84 58.62 -52.31
N CYS A 6 29.62 57.55 -52.51
CA CYS A 6 29.96 57.11 -53.86
C CYS A 6 30.59 55.70 -53.91
N SER A 7 30.08 54.91 -54.84
CA SER A 7 30.57 53.62 -55.33
C SER A 7 31.94 53.71 -56.01
N SER A 8 32.71 52.60 -56.04
CA SER A 8 33.20 51.99 -57.30
C SER A 8 34.28 50.92 -57.08
N ARG A 9 33.93 49.68 -57.44
CA ARG A 9 34.67 48.66 -58.22
C ARG A 9 36.16 48.91 -58.54
N ARG A 10 37.00 47.94 -58.16
CA ARG A 10 38.00 47.13 -58.95
C ARG A 10 38.28 45.88 -58.08
N ALA A 11 38.30 44.62 -58.48
CA ALA A 11 38.89 43.89 -59.61
C ALA A 11 38.09 42.56 -59.76
N LEU A 12 37.77 41.97 -60.91
CA LEU A 12 38.53 41.64 -62.12
C LEU A 12 39.70 40.68 -61.86
N THR A 13 39.38 39.42 -61.54
CA THR A 13 40.21 38.25 -61.90
C THR A 13 39.31 37.05 -62.24
N ALA A 14 39.45 36.57 -63.48
CA ALA A 14 39.16 35.23 -63.98
C ALA A 14 37.73 34.65 -63.85
N VAL A 15 36.92 34.91 -64.87
CA VAL A 15 35.97 33.94 -65.45
C VAL A 15 36.77 32.99 -66.35
N LEU A 16 36.33 31.72 -66.40
CA LEU A 16 36.66 30.69 -67.41
C LEU A 16 37.68 29.60 -67.00
N VAL A 17 37.31 28.75 -66.03
CA VAL A 17 37.19 27.27 -66.17
C VAL A 17 36.42 26.81 -64.92
N VAL A 18 35.11 26.55 -65.04
CA VAL A 18 34.29 25.47 -64.43
C VAL A 18 32.83 25.77 -64.84
N ALA A 19 32.58 25.85 -66.14
CA ALA A 19 31.23 25.74 -66.72
C ALA A 19 31.05 24.39 -67.43
N VAL A 20 31.88 23.40 -67.07
CA VAL A 20 31.75 21.97 -67.36
C VAL A 20 32.01 21.17 -66.07
N ALA A 21 31.31 21.55 -65.00
CA ALA A 21 31.09 20.68 -63.83
C ALA A 21 29.66 20.85 -63.25
N LEU A 22 28.74 21.42 -64.03
CA LEU A 22 27.30 21.50 -63.72
C LEU A 22 26.49 20.39 -64.41
N ALA A 23 27.12 19.24 -64.65
CA ALA A 23 26.49 17.97 -64.95
C ALA A 23 27.30 16.80 -64.38
N GLY A 24 27.88 16.97 -63.17
CA GLY A 24 28.06 15.81 -62.32
C GLY A 24 26.66 15.33 -61.95
N PRO A 25 26.33 14.03 -61.99
CA PRO A 25 25.08 13.57 -61.39
C PRO A 25 25.10 14.11 -59.97
N GLY A 26 24.13 14.96 -59.63
CA GLY A 26 23.93 15.36 -58.26
C GLY A 26 23.97 14.07 -57.46
N CYS A 27 24.96 13.92 -56.59
CA CYS A 27 24.98 12.83 -55.64
C CYS A 27 23.74 13.07 -54.78
N ARG A 28 22.58 12.54 -55.22
CA ARG A 28 21.49 12.22 -54.33
C ARG A 28 22.18 11.32 -53.32
N ARG A 29 22.44 11.86 -52.14
CA ARG A 29 23.00 11.10 -51.03
C ARG A 29 21.93 10.04 -50.77
N ALA A 30 22.11 8.85 -51.30
CA ALA A 30 21.13 7.78 -51.19
C ALA A 30 20.90 7.57 -49.70
N VAL A 31 19.67 7.81 -49.27
CA VAL A 31 19.24 7.57 -47.89
C VAL A 31 19.46 6.07 -47.66
N LYS A 32 20.33 5.71 -46.72
CA LYS A 32 20.58 4.31 -46.38
C LYS A 32 19.56 3.89 -45.34
N PRO A 33 19.12 2.62 -45.32
CA PRO A 33 18.31 2.12 -44.22
C PRO A 33 19.10 2.23 -42.90
N GLU A 34 18.43 2.64 -41.82
CA GLU A 34 19.04 2.86 -40.52
C GLU A 34 18.50 1.86 -39.49
N ALA A 35 19.36 0.94 -39.03
CA ALA A 35 19.03 0.01 -37.93
C ALA A 35 19.12 0.70 -36.54
N GLY A 36 19.65 1.93 -36.50
CA GLY A 36 19.73 2.78 -35.30
C GLY A 36 20.83 2.43 -34.29
N GLY A 37 21.82 1.61 -34.70
CA GLY A 37 22.99 1.26 -33.89
C GLY A 37 22.67 0.33 -32.71
N ASP A 38 23.72 -0.13 -32.03
CA ASP A 38 23.61 -1.00 -30.86
C ASP A 38 22.99 -0.24 -29.69
N ARG A 39 21.94 -0.79 -29.08
CA ARG A 39 21.21 -0.14 -27.98
C ARG A 39 20.42 -1.12 -27.13
N THR A 40 20.11 -0.69 -25.91
CA THR A 40 19.25 -1.42 -24.98
C THR A 40 17.82 -0.89 -25.07
N VAL A 41 16.85 -1.79 -25.17
CA VAL A 41 15.41 -1.48 -25.24
C VAL A 41 14.65 -2.40 -24.30
N GLU A 42 13.39 -2.09 -24.00
CA GLU A 42 12.54 -2.94 -23.16
C GLU A 42 11.70 -3.91 -24.01
N ALA A 43 11.40 -5.07 -23.47
CA ALA A 43 10.48 -6.03 -24.07
C ALA A 43 9.08 -5.40 -24.25
N GLY A 44 8.39 -5.80 -25.31
CA GLY A 44 7.03 -5.34 -25.61
C GLY A 44 6.90 -3.88 -26.07
N VAL A 45 7.98 -3.08 -26.06
CA VAL A 45 7.97 -1.69 -26.56
C VAL A 45 8.33 -1.68 -28.06
N PRO A 46 7.49 -1.10 -28.94
CA PRO A 46 7.83 -0.95 -30.35
C PRO A 46 9.09 -0.10 -30.55
N VAL A 47 10.08 -0.67 -31.23
CA VAL A 47 11.31 -0.01 -31.66
C VAL A 47 11.18 0.37 -33.13
N GLU A 48 11.46 1.62 -33.44
CA GLU A 48 11.46 2.15 -34.79
C GLU A 48 12.78 1.84 -35.51
N PHE A 49 12.66 1.35 -36.74
CA PHE A 49 13.76 1.06 -37.65
C PHE A 49 13.48 1.70 -39.01
N GLY A 50 14.54 2.14 -39.69
CA GLY A 50 14.46 2.84 -40.97
C GLY A 50 14.87 4.31 -40.87
N ALA A 51 15.10 4.90 -42.04
CA ALA A 51 15.62 6.25 -42.14
C ALA A 51 14.51 7.29 -42.34
N GLU A 52 14.74 8.51 -41.86
CA GLU A 52 13.82 9.62 -42.08
C GLU A 52 14.00 10.21 -43.50
N GLY A 53 12.88 10.38 -44.23
CA GLY A 53 12.86 11.07 -45.52
C GLY A 53 12.02 10.37 -46.59
N ARG A 54 11.49 11.16 -47.55
CA ARG A 54 10.65 10.63 -48.66
C ARG A 54 11.40 9.70 -49.63
N ASP A 55 12.73 9.75 -49.63
CA ASP A 55 13.61 8.96 -50.50
C ASP A 55 14.20 7.72 -49.80
N ALA A 56 13.69 7.34 -48.62
CA ALA A 56 14.15 6.15 -47.90
C ALA A 56 13.81 4.85 -48.66
N PRO A 57 14.77 3.92 -48.85
CA PRO A 57 14.55 2.70 -49.61
C PRO A 57 13.66 1.73 -48.85
N VAL A 58 12.73 1.09 -49.56
CA VAL A 58 11.96 -0.04 -49.01
C VAL A 58 12.87 -1.26 -48.94
N VAL A 59 13.11 -1.75 -47.73
CA VAL A 59 13.98 -2.91 -47.45
C VAL A 59 13.21 -3.95 -46.64
N SER A 60 13.72 -5.17 -46.60
CA SER A 60 13.21 -6.23 -45.72
C SER A 60 13.94 -6.18 -44.37
N TRP A 61 13.20 -6.21 -43.27
CA TRP A 61 13.74 -6.17 -41.91
C TRP A 61 13.64 -7.55 -41.28
N ASP A 62 14.80 -8.13 -40.95
CA ASP A 62 14.93 -9.31 -40.09
C ASP A 62 15.31 -8.84 -38.69
N PHE A 63 14.51 -9.19 -37.69
CA PHE A 63 14.72 -8.74 -36.31
C PHE A 63 15.57 -9.71 -35.49
N GLY A 64 15.84 -10.92 -35.99
CA GLY A 64 16.65 -11.92 -35.29
C GLY A 64 15.97 -12.59 -34.10
N ASP A 65 14.68 -12.32 -33.86
CA ASP A 65 13.87 -12.91 -32.78
C ASP A 65 12.99 -14.08 -33.23
N GLY A 66 13.11 -14.48 -34.50
CA GLY A 66 12.32 -15.54 -35.13
C GLY A 66 10.96 -15.08 -35.68
N SER A 67 10.60 -13.81 -35.53
CA SER A 67 9.39 -13.25 -36.16
C SER A 67 9.54 -13.12 -37.69
N PRO A 68 8.44 -13.15 -38.46
CA PRO A 68 8.49 -12.93 -39.90
C PRO A 68 9.06 -11.56 -40.25
N ALA A 69 9.94 -11.53 -41.27
CA ALA A 69 10.53 -10.29 -41.74
C ALA A 69 9.47 -9.31 -42.27
N ARG A 70 9.66 -8.00 -42.03
CA ARG A 70 8.74 -6.94 -42.45
C ARG A 70 9.34 -6.08 -43.55
N ALA A 71 8.58 -5.80 -44.60
CA ALA A 71 9.02 -4.91 -45.67
C ALA A 71 8.57 -3.46 -45.40
N GLY A 72 9.49 -2.51 -45.52
CA GLY A 72 9.16 -1.09 -45.35
C GLY A 72 10.39 -0.19 -45.32
N ALA A 73 10.20 1.07 -45.70
CA ALA A 73 11.23 2.10 -45.54
C ALA A 73 11.40 2.50 -44.06
N ARG A 74 10.31 2.40 -43.29
CA ARG A 74 10.27 2.54 -41.85
C ARG A 74 9.33 1.48 -41.28
N VAL A 75 9.77 0.76 -40.26
CA VAL A 75 8.99 -0.29 -39.58
C VAL A 75 9.14 -0.16 -38.07
N ALA A 76 8.05 -0.45 -37.36
CA ALA A 76 8.06 -0.63 -35.92
C ALA A 76 8.06 -2.12 -35.60
N HIS A 77 8.90 -2.54 -34.66
CA HIS A 77 8.93 -3.92 -34.17
C HIS A 77 9.11 -3.98 -32.65
N ALA A 78 8.27 -4.76 -31.98
CA ALA A 78 8.35 -4.97 -30.54
C ALA A 78 8.90 -6.37 -30.27
N PHE A 79 9.99 -6.44 -29.53
CA PHE A 79 10.60 -7.72 -29.12
C PHE A 79 9.83 -8.25 -27.93
N ALA A 80 9.23 -9.43 -28.08
CA ALA A 80 8.38 -9.98 -27.02
C ALA A 80 9.17 -10.42 -25.77
N ARG A 81 10.46 -10.76 -25.92
CA ARG A 81 11.27 -11.37 -24.85
C ARG A 81 12.58 -10.61 -24.63
N PRO A 82 13.11 -10.60 -23.39
CA PRO A 82 14.47 -10.19 -23.13
C PRO A 82 15.48 -11.06 -23.87
N GLY A 83 16.57 -10.48 -24.33
CA GLY A 83 17.59 -11.18 -25.10
C GLY A 83 18.43 -10.26 -25.95
N THR A 84 19.41 -10.83 -26.65
CA THR A 84 20.24 -10.09 -27.60
C THR A 84 19.86 -10.48 -29.01
N TYR A 85 19.42 -9.50 -29.80
CA TYR A 85 18.89 -9.70 -31.14
C TYR A 85 19.72 -8.95 -32.18
N ALA A 86 20.07 -9.64 -33.27
CA ALA A 86 20.76 -9.03 -34.40
C ALA A 86 19.74 -8.57 -35.44
N VAL A 87 19.39 -7.30 -35.42
CA VAL A 87 18.47 -6.70 -36.41
C VAL A 87 19.24 -6.40 -37.69
N ARG A 88 18.65 -6.72 -38.84
CA ARG A 88 19.26 -6.59 -40.17
C ARG A 88 18.26 -5.98 -41.15
N ALA A 89 18.69 -4.93 -41.84
CA ALA A 89 18.04 -4.44 -43.05
C ALA A 89 18.63 -5.18 -44.25
N LEU A 90 17.77 -5.79 -45.07
CA LEU A 90 18.12 -6.66 -46.18
C LEU A 90 17.53 -6.09 -47.48
N ASP A 91 18.35 -6.04 -48.53
CA ASP A 91 17.87 -6.00 -49.92
C ASP A 91 18.18 -7.35 -50.56
N LYS A 92 17.13 -8.15 -50.78
CA LYS A 92 17.21 -9.59 -51.08
C LYS A 92 18.03 -10.29 -50.00
N ASP A 93 19.22 -10.79 -50.34
CA ASP A 93 20.12 -11.50 -49.41
C ASP A 93 21.29 -10.62 -48.93
N THR A 94 21.34 -9.35 -49.33
CA THR A 94 22.43 -8.44 -48.96
C THR A 94 22.07 -7.62 -47.73
N VAL A 95 22.87 -7.73 -46.67
CA VAL A 95 22.74 -6.90 -45.46
C VAL A 95 23.19 -5.47 -45.78
N LEU A 96 22.24 -4.54 -45.74
CA LEU A 96 22.46 -3.11 -45.96
C LEU A 96 22.80 -2.35 -44.67
N ALA A 97 22.25 -2.79 -43.54
CA ALA A 97 22.53 -2.28 -42.21
C ALA A 97 22.26 -3.36 -41.15
N SER A 98 22.94 -3.29 -40.01
CA SER A 98 22.66 -4.16 -38.86
C SER A 98 22.90 -3.44 -37.55
N ALA A 99 22.20 -3.87 -36.50
CA ALA A 99 22.35 -3.41 -35.13
C ALA A 99 22.12 -4.56 -34.17
N THR A 100 22.82 -4.54 -33.04
CA THR A 100 22.61 -5.45 -31.92
C THR A 100 21.69 -4.79 -30.90
N LEU A 101 20.49 -5.33 -30.70
CA LEU A 101 19.59 -4.87 -29.66
C LEU A 101 19.69 -5.78 -28.44
N THR A 102 19.90 -5.18 -27.27
CA THR A 102 19.74 -5.86 -25.98
C THR A 102 18.37 -5.52 -25.42
N VAL A 103 17.46 -6.48 -25.42
CA VAL A 103 16.12 -6.34 -24.87
C VAL A 103 16.16 -6.75 -23.40
N VAL A 104 15.69 -5.87 -22.51
CA VAL A 104 15.55 -6.13 -21.07
C VAL A 104 14.08 -6.35 -20.70
N PRO A 105 13.77 -7.00 -19.56
CA PRO A 105 12.40 -7.15 -19.08
C PRO A 105 11.66 -5.82 -19.03
N ARG A 106 10.38 -5.83 -19.40
CA ARG A 106 9.54 -4.64 -19.25
C ARG A 106 9.24 -4.45 -17.76
N PRO A 107 9.43 -3.25 -17.19
CA PRO A 107 9.04 -3.00 -15.80
C PRO A 107 7.52 -3.04 -15.63
N VAL A 108 7.03 -3.67 -14.56
CA VAL A 108 5.59 -3.81 -14.26
C VAL A 108 4.86 -2.45 -14.22
N LEU A 109 5.52 -1.39 -13.77
CA LEU A 109 4.97 -0.03 -13.72
C LEU A 109 4.63 0.54 -15.11
N ARG A 110 5.29 0.08 -16.17
CA ARG A 110 4.95 0.48 -17.55
C ARG A 110 3.78 -0.31 -18.13
N ALA A 111 3.46 -1.45 -17.52
CA ALA A 111 2.35 -2.31 -17.90
C ALA A 111 1.04 -1.94 -17.19
N ILE A 112 1.10 -1.09 -16.16
CA ILE A 112 -0.06 -0.53 -15.48
C ILE A 112 -0.37 0.86 -16.07
N PRO A 113 -1.63 1.14 -16.48
CA PRO A 113 -2.05 2.45 -16.97
C PRO A 113 -1.69 3.59 -15.99
N GLY A 114 -1.28 4.75 -16.53
CA GLY A 114 -0.83 5.89 -15.71
C GLY A 114 -1.91 6.54 -14.85
N ASP A 115 -3.17 6.22 -15.14
CA ASP A 115 -4.36 6.62 -14.39
C ASP A 115 -4.87 5.52 -13.45
N ALA A 116 -4.10 4.47 -13.14
CA ALA A 116 -4.48 3.57 -12.06
C ALA A 116 -4.60 4.32 -10.71
N GLU A 117 -5.62 3.99 -9.91
CA GLU A 117 -5.89 4.65 -8.63
C GLU A 117 -5.18 3.96 -7.48
N VAL A 118 -5.25 2.63 -7.45
CA VAL A 118 -4.49 1.77 -6.56
C VAL A 118 -3.67 0.82 -7.41
N ALA A 119 -2.42 0.60 -7.04
CA ALA A 119 -1.56 -0.43 -7.61
C ALA A 119 -0.74 -1.12 -6.53
N ILE A 120 -0.84 -2.44 -6.45
CA ILE A 120 0.00 -3.31 -5.62
C ILE A 120 0.84 -4.16 -6.57
N PHE A 121 2.17 -4.09 -6.48
CA PHE A 121 3.02 -4.78 -7.45
C PHE A 121 4.32 -5.31 -6.87
N PHE A 122 4.78 -6.42 -7.44
CA PHE A 122 6.13 -6.95 -7.31
C PHE A 122 6.93 -6.41 -8.50
N PRO A 123 8.05 -5.69 -8.29
CA PRO A 123 8.87 -5.17 -9.39
C PRO A 123 9.39 -6.27 -10.32
N GLN A 124 9.71 -7.42 -9.72
CA GLN A 124 10.11 -8.68 -10.34
C GLN A 124 9.66 -9.83 -9.43
N LEU A 125 9.43 -11.03 -9.94
CA LEU A 125 9.06 -12.17 -9.10
C LEU A 125 10.28 -12.74 -8.35
N ARG A 126 11.41 -12.86 -9.04
CA ARG A 126 12.65 -13.39 -8.49
C ARG A 126 13.12 -12.56 -7.29
N GLY A 127 13.32 -13.26 -6.17
CA GLY A 127 13.82 -12.65 -4.94
C GLY A 127 12.76 -11.87 -4.13
N ASN A 128 11.55 -11.67 -4.67
CA ASN A 128 10.50 -10.92 -3.98
C ASN A 128 9.34 -11.80 -3.51
N VAL A 129 9.02 -12.88 -4.23
CA VAL A 129 7.94 -13.80 -3.86
C VAL A 129 8.35 -14.69 -2.68
N ASP A 130 9.53 -15.33 -2.74
CA ASP A 130 9.94 -16.30 -1.70
C ASP A 130 9.98 -15.71 -0.28
N PRO A 131 10.52 -14.49 -0.04
CA PRO A 131 10.51 -13.91 1.30
C PRO A 131 9.09 -13.64 1.83
N LEU A 132 8.17 -13.20 0.97
CA LEU A 132 6.77 -13.03 1.33
C LEU A 132 6.14 -14.38 1.69
N MET A 133 6.34 -15.40 0.85
CA MET A 133 5.78 -16.73 1.09
C MET A 133 6.29 -17.35 2.38
N GLY A 134 7.60 -17.22 2.65
CA GLY A 134 8.21 -17.68 3.90
C GLY A 134 7.64 -16.97 5.13
N PHE A 135 7.48 -15.64 5.06
CA PHE A 135 6.88 -14.87 6.14
C PHE A 135 5.41 -15.24 6.37
N MET A 136 4.59 -15.30 5.31
CA MET A 136 3.16 -15.64 5.40
C MET A 136 2.94 -17.06 5.92
N SER A 137 3.76 -18.02 5.47
CA SER A 137 3.68 -19.41 5.96
C SER A 137 3.96 -19.53 7.46
N ARG A 138 4.83 -18.66 8.00
CA ARG A 138 5.05 -18.57 9.45
C ARG A 138 3.92 -17.84 10.17
N LEU A 139 3.35 -16.80 9.57
CA LEU A 139 2.31 -15.98 10.18
C LEU A 139 0.97 -16.72 10.29
N VAL A 140 0.47 -17.28 9.19
CA VAL A 140 -0.87 -17.88 9.10
C VAL A 140 -0.86 -19.40 8.92
N GLY A 141 0.31 -20.01 8.71
CA GLY A 141 0.45 -21.44 8.46
C GLY A 141 0.39 -21.79 6.96
N GLU A 142 1.17 -22.79 6.55
CA GLU A 142 1.28 -23.22 5.15
C GLU A 142 -0.06 -23.63 4.54
N SER A 143 -0.91 -24.34 5.28
CA SER A 143 -2.23 -24.76 4.80
C SER A 143 -3.15 -23.56 4.50
N GLN A 144 -3.09 -22.52 5.33
CA GLN A 144 -3.90 -21.31 5.14
C GLN A 144 -3.39 -20.51 3.95
N VAL A 145 -2.07 -20.43 3.81
CA VAL A 145 -1.44 -19.82 2.63
C VAL A 145 -1.89 -20.55 1.36
N LEU A 146 -1.77 -21.87 1.29
CA LEU A 146 -2.21 -22.67 0.14
C LEU A 146 -3.70 -22.45 -0.18
N GLN A 147 -4.58 -22.41 0.82
CA GLN A 147 -6.01 -22.11 0.62
C GLN A 147 -6.24 -20.70 0.04
N THR A 148 -5.52 -19.69 0.52
CA THR A 148 -5.63 -18.32 -0.01
C THR A 148 -5.11 -18.23 -1.45
N LEU A 149 -4.03 -18.94 -1.76
CA LEU A 149 -3.47 -19.02 -3.10
C LEU A 149 -4.40 -19.73 -4.09
N ASP A 150 -5.06 -20.78 -3.61
CA ASP A 150 -6.15 -21.46 -4.31
C ASP A 150 -7.37 -20.55 -4.50
N ALA A 151 -7.37 -19.28 -4.10
CA ALA A 151 -8.41 -18.30 -4.43
C ALA A 151 -8.00 -17.34 -5.57
N VAL A 152 -6.71 -17.28 -5.94
CA VAL A 152 -6.18 -16.30 -6.91
C VAL A 152 -5.48 -17.00 -8.09
N PRO A 153 -6.12 -17.10 -9.28
CA PRO A 153 -5.66 -17.94 -10.40
C PRO A 153 -4.23 -17.65 -10.88
N LEU A 154 -3.85 -16.37 -11.01
CA LEU A 154 -2.51 -16.00 -11.46
C LEU A 154 -1.42 -16.28 -10.42
N LEU A 155 -1.75 -16.18 -9.13
CA LEU A 155 -0.80 -16.44 -8.06
C LEU A 155 -0.53 -17.95 -7.91
N ALA A 156 -1.55 -18.78 -8.17
CA ALA A 156 -1.38 -20.22 -8.28
C ALA A 156 -0.41 -20.61 -9.42
N LEU A 157 -0.49 -19.93 -10.58
CA LEU A 157 0.48 -20.14 -11.68
C LEU A 157 1.91 -19.77 -11.29
N VAL A 158 2.10 -18.59 -10.67
CA VAL A 158 3.43 -18.15 -10.18
C VAL A 158 4.05 -19.23 -9.31
N LEU A 159 3.30 -19.78 -8.36
CA LEU A 159 3.85 -20.77 -7.44
C LEU A 159 4.09 -22.14 -8.08
N ARG A 160 3.19 -22.61 -8.93
CA ARG A 160 3.40 -23.87 -9.67
C ARG A 160 4.65 -23.81 -10.55
N ASP A 161 4.90 -22.67 -11.19
CA ASP A 161 6.03 -22.51 -12.10
C ASP A 161 7.36 -22.21 -11.35
N VAL A 162 7.30 -21.51 -10.22
CA VAL A 162 8.46 -21.29 -9.34
C VAL A 162 8.88 -22.57 -8.60
N THR A 163 7.93 -23.47 -8.28
CA THR A 163 8.20 -24.73 -7.55
C THR A 163 8.31 -25.97 -8.45
N GLY A 164 7.88 -25.88 -9.71
CA GLY A 164 7.84 -26.98 -10.68
C GLY A 164 9.12 -27.15 -11.51
N SER A 165 9.26 -28.32 -12.15
CA SER A 165 10.44 -28.69 -12.95
C SER A 165 10.25 -28.55 -14.47
N GLU A 166 9.07 -28.14 -14.97
CA GLU A 166 8.76 -28.08 -16.40
C GLU A 166 8.07 -26.77 -16.83
N ALA A 167 8.38 -26.38 -18.07
CA ALA A 167 7.89 -25.24 -18.87
C ALA A 167 7.64 -23.93 -18.10
N ARG A 168 8.65 -23.04 -18.10
CA ARG A 168 8.57 -21.66 -17.59
C ARG A 168 7.51 -20.86 -18.36
N ILE A 169 6.27 -20.91 -17.91
CA ILE A 169 5.15 -20.11 -18.42
C ILE A 169 5.32 -18.66 -17.95
N VAL A 170 5.80 -18.48 -16.73
CA VAL A 170 5.98 -17.22 -16.02
C VAL A 170 7.42 -16.73 -16.22
N ASP A 171 7.60 -15.42 -16.47
CA ASP A 171 8.93 -14.81 -16.51
C ASP A 171 9.33 -14.34 -15.10
N PRO A 172 10.31 -14.99 -14.44
CA PRO A 172 10.72 -14.60 -13.08
C PRO A 172 11.39 -13.22 -13.01
N GLU A 173 11.86 -12.68 -14.14
CA GLU A 173 12.47 -11.34 -14.20
C GLU A 173 11.43 -10.24 -14.43
N GLU A 174 10.20 -10.60 -14.76
CA GLU A 174 9.07 -9.68 -14.83
C GLU A 174 8.28 -9.67 -13.52
N GLY A 175 7.37 -8.70 -13.39
CA GLY A 175 6.58 -8.48 -12.19
C GLY A 175 5.17 -9.09 -12.24
N LEU A 176 4.53 -9.03 -11.08
CA LEU A 176 3.10 -9.27 -10.88
C LEU A 176 2.50 -7.98 -10.33
N GLY A 177 1.31 -7.60 -10.79
CA GLY A 177 0.62 -6.43 -10.29
C GLY A 177 -0.88 -6.62 -10.19
N PHE A 178 -1.48 -5.86 -9.29
CA PHE A 178 -2.91 -5.70 -9.09
C PHE A 178 -3.19 -4.21 -9.15
N PHE A 179 -4.17 -3.77 -9.91
CA PHE A 179 -4.53 -2.36 -9.97
C PHE A 179 -6.02 -2.15 -10.18
N SER A 180 -6.50 -1.01 -9.69
CA SER A 180 -7.84 -0.49 -9.97
C SER A 180 -7.75 0.68 -10.94
N LEU A 181 -8.81 0.89 -11.71
CA LEU A 181 -8.94 1.99 -12.65
C LEU A 181 -10.09 2.91 -12.22
N PRO A 182 -10.03 4.21 -12.58
CA PRO A 182 -11.13 5.12 -12.32
C PRO A 182 -12.40 4.61 -12.98
N ARG A 183 -13.55 4.69 -12.29
CA ARG A 183 -14.87 4.29 -12.79
C ARG A 183 -15.01 2.81 -13.14
N PHE A 184 -14.12 1.96 -12.63
CA PHE A 184 -14.26 0.51 -12.73
C PHE A 184 -14.34 -0.10 -11.33
N GLU A 185 -15.51 -0.64 -10.99
CA GLU A 185 -15.75 -1.40 -9.76
C GLU A 185 -15.19 -2.82 -9.92
N GLY A 186 -13.88 -2.94 -9.74
CA GLY A 186 -13.18 -4.21 -9.84
C GLY A 186 -11.67 -4.04 -9.84
N SER A 187 -10.99 -5.15 -10.10
CA SER A 187 -9.54 -5.21 -10.14
C SER A 187 -9.03 -5.81 -11.44
N VAL A 188 -7.85 -5.35 -11.85
CA VAL A 188 -7.08 -5.92 -12.95
C VAL A 188 -5.80 -6.50 -12.38
N VAL A 189 -5.52 -7.74 -12.73
CA VAL A 189 -4.29 -8.43 -12.34
C VAL A 189 -3.44 -8.65 -13.59
N LEU A 190 -2.14 -8.38 -13.50
CA LEU A 190 -1.18 -8.63 -14.57
C LEU A 190 -0.03 -9.52 -14.10
N LEU A 191 0.44 -10.41 -14.97
CA LEU A 191 1.57 -11.30 -14.72
C LEU A 191 2.48 -11.36 -15.94
N GLY A 192 3.78 -11.17 -15.74
CA GLY A 192 4.79 -11.32 -16.80
C GLY A 192 4.96 -12.78 -17.21
N VAL A 193 4.90 -13.06 -18.51
CA VAL A 193 4.85 -14.43 -19.04
C VAL A 193 5.81 -14.63 -20.21
N VAL A 194 6.44 -15.81 -20.27
CA VAL A 194 7.34 -16.20 -21.36
C VAL A 194 6.56 -16.74 -22.56
N ASP A 195 5.54 -17.57 -22.30
CA ASP A 195 4.65 -18.14 -23.31
C ASP A 195 3.22 -17.68 -23.04
N THR A 196 2.80 -16.68 -23.82
CA THR A 196 1.48 -16.10 -23.76
C THR A 196 0.36 -17.11 -23.93
N GLN A 197 0.46 -18.02 -24.92
CA GLN A 197 -0.64 -18.91 -25.24
C GLN A 197 -0.77 -20.00 -24.16
N ALA A 198 0.36 -20.57 -23.75
CA ALA A 198 0.39 -21.50 -22.62
C ALA A 198 -0.13 -20.87 -21.33
N ALA A 199 0.19 -19.58 -21.08
CA ALA A 199 -0.31 -18.85 -19.93
C ALA A 199 -1.82 -18.63 -19.98
N VAL A 200 -2.36 -18.22 -21.13
CA VAL A 200 -3.81 -18.07 -21.33
C VAL A 200 -4.51 -19.40 -21.06
N ASP A 201 -4.04 -20.49 -21.65
CA ASP A 201 -4.67 -21.80 -21.49
C ASP A 201 -4.59 -22.29 -20.03
N ALA A 202 -3.45 -22.09 -19.35
CA ALA A 202 -3.30 -22.46 -17.94
C ALA A 202 -4.21 -21.65 -17.00
N VAL A 203 -4.38 -20.33 -17.21
CA VAL A 203 -5.33 -19.54 -16.41
C VAL A 203 -6.76 -19.96 -16.71
N VAL A 204 -7.10 -20.18 -17.98
CA VAL A 204 -8.45 -20.59 -18.39
C VAL A 204 -8.82 -21.92 -17.74
N ASP A 205 -7.94 -22.92 -17.77
CA ASP A 205 -8.17 -24.20 -17.10
C ASP A 205 -8.38 -24.02 -15.59
N GLU A 206 -7.57 -23.18 -14.95
CA GLU A 206 -7.67 -22.88 -13.52
C GLU A 206 -9.00 -22.21 -13.16
N VAL A 207 -9.44 -21.18 -13.89
CA VAL A 207 -10.72 -20.51 -13.58
C VAL A 207 -11.92 -21.38 -13.96
N GLN A 208 -11.82 -22.24 -14.98
CA GLN A 208 -12.87 -23.19 -15.33
C GLN A 208 -13.05 -24.27 -14.26
N SER A 209 -11.94 -24.74 -13.64
CA SER A 209 -12.01 -25.67 -12.51
C SER A 209 -12.77 -25.10 -11.30
N ARG A 210 -12.92 -23.77 -11.25
CA ARG A 210 -13.59 -22.99 -10.21
C ARG A 210 -14.97 -22.47 -10.63
N GLY A 211 -15.53 -23.01 -11.71
CA GLY A 211 -16.89 -22.71 -12.15
C GLY A 211 -17.02 -21.64 -13.24
N ALA A 212 -15.92 -21.03 -13.70
CA ALA A 212 -16.02 -20.14 -14.85
C ALA A 212 -16.31 -20.92 -16.14
N ARG A 213 -17.06 -20.30 -17.06
CA ARG A 213 -17.37 -20.87 -18.38
C ARG A 213 -16.89 -19.92 -19.47
N VAL A 214 -16.19 -20.45 -20.47
CA VAL A 214 -15.76 -19.68 -21.63
C VAL A 214 -16.98 -19.28 -22.46
N VAL A 215 -17.13 -17.98 -22.68
CA VAL A 215 -18.19 -17.39 -23.51
C VAL A 215 -17.68 -17.20 -24.93
N ARG A 216 -16.47 -16.68 -25.10
CA ARG A 216 -15.87 -16.37 -26.42
C ARG A 216 -14.34 -16.47 -26.34
N ARG A 217 -13.70 -17.05 -27.37
CA ARG A 217 -12.24 -17.01 -27.59
C ARG A 217 -11.95 -16.23 -28.86
N GLU A 218 -10.92 -15.39 -28.84
CA GLU A 218 -10.44 -14.63 -30.01
C GLU A 218 -9.08 -15.16 -30.50
N PRO A 219 -8.72 -14.94 -31.77
CA PRO A 219 -7.46 -15.43 -32.34
C PRO A 219 -6.18 -14.87 -31.70
N GLN A 220 -6.26 -13.76 -30.95
CA GLN A 220 -5.12 -13.09 -30.32
C GLN A 220 -4.90 -13.51 -28.85
N GLY A 221 -5.56 -14.60 -28.40
CA GLY A 221 -5.43 -15.09 -27.02
C GLY A 221 -6.39 -14.42 -26.03
N THR A 222 -7.27 -13.51 -26.47
CA THR A 222 -8.35 -12.98 -25.62
C THR A 222 -9.38 -14.08 -25.34
N VAL A 223 -9.76 -14.24 -24.08
CA VAL A 223 -10.80 -15.17 -23.66
C VAL A 223 -11.77 -14.45 -22.74
N PHE A 224 -13.05 -14.43 -23.12
CA PHE A 224 -14.14 -13.94 -22.30
C PHE A 224 -14.77 -15.10 -21.57
N LEU A 225 -14.92 -14.97 -20.26
CA LEU A 225 -15.49 -15.97 -19.38
C LEU A 225 -16.62 -15.38 -18.56
N ARG A 226 -17.45 -16.27 -18.02
CA ARG A 226 -18.50 -15.94 -17.07
C ARG A 226 -18.37 -16.85 -15.85
N ARG A 227 -18.26 -16.26 -14.66
CA ARG A 227 -18.22 -16.97 -13.38
C ARG A 227 -19.60 -17.56 -13.06
N ASP A 228 -19.66 -18.53 -12.15
CA ASP A 228 -20.93 -19.15 -11.72
C ASP A 228 -21.92 -18.15 -11.09
N ASN A 229 -21.41 -17.07 -10.47
CA ASN A 229 -22.21 -15.96 -9.94
C ASN A 229 -22.74 -15.02 -11.04
N GLY A 230 -22.44 -15.28 -12.31
CA GLY A 230 -22.87 -14.49 -13.47
C GLY A 230 -21.92 -13.34 -13.84
N LEU A 231 -20.91 -13.04 -13.03
CA LEU A 231 -19.97 -11.95 -13.34
C LEU A 231 -19.10 -12.25 -14.55
N PRO A 232 -18.89 -11.27 -15.44
CA PRO A 232 -18.00 -11.39 -16.58
C PRO A 232 -16.53 -11.33 -16.13
N MET A 233 -15.66 -11.97 -16.89
CA MET A 233 -14.21 -11.91 -16.73
C MET A 233 -13.59 -11.91 -18.13
N VAL A 234 -12.50 -11.16 -18.33
CA VAL A 234 -11.70 -11.26 -19.55
C VAL A 234 -10.24 -11.54 -19.20
N ILE A 235 -9.66 -12.47 -19.95
CA ILE A 235 -8.24 -12.79 -19.94
C ILE A 235 -7.68 -12.35 -21.29
N PHE A 236 -6.60 -11.58 -21.32
CA PHE A 236 -5.96 -11.20 -22.57
C PHE A 236 -4.48 -10.93 -22.40
N PRO A 237 -3.67 -11.23 -23.42
CA PRO A 237 -2.28 -10.84 -23.40
C PRO A 237 -2.05 -9.46 -23.99
N ASP A 238 -1.04 -8.78 -23.46
CA ASP A 238 -0.53 -7.53 -24.03
C ASP A 238 0.94 -7.33 -23.66
N ARG A 239 1.79 -7.18 -24.69
CA ARG A 239 3.20 -6.75 -24.58
C ARG A 239 4.00 -7.45 -23.45
N GLY A 240 3.98 -8.78 -23.44
CA GLY A 240 4.72 -9.62 -22.48
C GLY A 240 3.94 -10.02 -21.23
N TYR A 241 2.79 -9.38 -20.98
CA TYR A 241 1.96 -9.64 -19.80
C TYR A 241 0.66 -10.36 -20.15
N LEU A 242 0.20 -11.20 -19.22
CA LEU A 242 -1.15 -11.73 -19.19
C LEU A 242 -1.99 -10.90 -18.22
N TYR A 243 -3.10 -10.35 -18.69
CA TYR A 243 -4.05 -9.58 -17.89
C TYR A 243 -5.31 -10.39 -17.60
N VAL A 244 -5.83 -10.25 -16.39
CA VAL A 244 -7.11 -10.81 -15.95
C VAL A 244 -7.92 -9.68 -15.31
N VAL A 245 -9.09 -9.39 -15.88
CA VAL A 245 -10.00 -8.36 -15.37
C VAL A 245 -11.13 -9.04 -14.60
N VAL A 246 -11.29 -8.64 -13.34
CA VAL A 246 -12.25 -9.22 -12.41
C VAL A 246 -13.10 -8.09 -11.81
N PRO A 247 -14.36 -7.93 -12.25
CA PRO A 247 -15.32 -7.05 -11.59
C PRO A 247 -15.61 -7.52 -10.17
N ASP A 248 -15.91 -6.56 -9.29
CA ASP A 248 -16.36 -6.85 -7.94
C ASP A 248 -17.79 -7.42 -7.95
N GLU A 249 -18.14 -8.16 -6.90
CA GLU A 249 -19.54 -8.56 -6.72
C GLU A 249 -20.36 -7.33 -6.32
N PRO A 250 -21.47 -7.02 -7.02
CA PRO A 250 -22.32 -5.90 -6.62
C PRO A 250 -22.74 -6.13 -5.17
N GLU A 251 -22.61 -5.10 -4.34
CA GLU A 251 -23.03 -5.16 -2.95
C GLU A 251 -24.48 -5.66 -2.90
N SER A 252 -24.72 -6.81 -2.27
CA SER A 252 -26.06 -7.36 -2.16
C SER A 252 -26.97 -6.36 -1.47
N GLU A 253 -28.15 -6.07 -2.05
CA GLU A 253 -29.21 -5.18 -1.57
C GLU A 253 -29.83 -5.60 -0.20
N SER A 254 -29.04 -6.07 0.77
CA SER A 254 -29.48 -6.35 2.15
C SER A 254 -29.20 -5.19 3.12
N GLU A 255 -28.64 -4.07 2.66
CA GLU A 255 -28.49 -2.84 3.45
C GLU A 255 -29.09 -1.59 2.78
N GLN A 256 -30.00 -1.74 1.81
CA GLN A 256 -30.74 -0.62 1.24
C GLN A 256 -32.14 -0.50 1.85
N GLU A 257 -32.43 0.71 2.32
CA GLU A 257 -33.63 1.14 3.03
C GLU A 257 -34.94 0.73 2.32
N GLU A 258 -35.93 0.28 3.12
CA GLU A 258 -37.31 0.07 2.68
C GLU A 258 -37.85 1.37 2.05
N GLY A 259 -38.01 1.41 0.71
CA GLY A 259 -38.75 2.51 0.08
C GLY A 259 -38.56 2.76 -1.41
N SER A 260 -37.57 2.16 -2.08
CA SER A 260 -37.32 2.43 -3.50
C SER A 260 -38.07 1.46 -4.42
N PRO A 261 -38.85 1.94 -5.42
CA PRO A 261 -39.56 1.04 -6.32
C PRO A 261 -38.60 0.24 -7.20
N GLN A 262 -38.70 -1.09 -7.12
CA GLN A 262 -38.00 -2.04 -8.01
C GLN A 262 -38.28 -1.71 -9.47
N GLN A 263 -37.25 -1.27 -10.20
CA GLN A 263 -37.26 -1.38 -11.65
C GLN A 263 -36.85 -2.79 -12.05
N VAL A 264 -37.75 -3.37 -12.84
CA VAL A 264 -37.71 -4.72 -13.37
C VAL A 264 -36.39 -4.98 -14.10
N ARG A 265 -35.75 -6.07 -13.67
CA ARG A 265 -34.66 -6.82 -14.30
C ARG A 265 -34.79 -6.80 -15.83
N ALA A 266 -33.97 -5.98 -16.49
CA ALA A 266 -33.73 -6.09 -17.92
C ALA A 266 -32.71 -7.20 -18.19
N GLU A 267 -32.93 -7.94 -19.28
CA GLU A 267 -32.16 -9.10 -19.68
C GLU A 267 -30.67 -8.77 -19.90
N ALA A 268 -29.85 -9.30 -19.02
CA ALA A 268 -28.39 -9.19 -18.94
C ALA A 268 -27.66 -10.00 -20.03
N GLY A 269 -27.77 -9.57 -21.29
CA GLY A 269 -27.15 -10.27 -22.43
C GLY A 269 -25.86 -9.63 -22.95
N ASP A 270 -25.88 -8.32 -23.24
CA ASP A 270 -24.80 -7.64 -23.99
C ASP A 270 -24.06 -6.54 -23.19
N ASP A 271 -24.73 -5.83 -22.26
CA ASP A 271 -24.08 -4.78 -21.44
C ASP A 271 -22.97 -5.33 -20.51
N PHE A 272 -22.98 -6.63 -20.22
CA PHE A 272 -22.06 -7.28 -19.28
C PHE A 272 -20.66 -7.48 -19.86
N VAL A 273 -20.55 -7.79 -21.16
CA VAL A 273 -19.25 -7.94 -21.83
C VAL A 273 -18.64 -6.55 -22.11
N ALA A 274 -19.48 -5.54 -22.33
CA ALA A 274 -19.04 -4.18 -22.63
C ALA A 274 -18.14 -3.59 -21.53
N ALA A 275 -18.47 -3.80 -20.25
CA ALA A 275 -17.68 -3.27 -19.13
C ALA A 275 -16.24 -3.83 -19.08
N VAL A 276 -16.08 -5.15 -19.24
CA VAL A 276 -14.74 -5.77 -19.26
C VAL A 276 -13.99 -5.49 -20.57
N GLU A 277 -14.70 -5.26 -21.67
CA GLU A 277 -14.12 -4.81 -22.93
C GLU A 277 -13.59 -3.38 -22.86
N GLU A 278 -14.29 -2.47 -22.19
CA GLU A 278 -13.85 -1.09 -21.98
C GLU A 278 -12.52 -1.05 -21.21
N VAL A 279 -12.42 -1.82 -20.12
CA VAL A 279 -11.18 -1.99 -19.35
C VAL A 279 -10.06 -2.54 -20.22
N ARG A 280 -10.33 -3.58 -21.02
CA ARG A 280 -9.34 -4.14 -21.96
C ARG A 280 -8.88 -3.10 -22.97
N ALA A 281 -9.80 -2.36 -23.59
CA ALA A 281 -9.49 -1.32 -24.56
C ALA A 281 -8.63 -0.21 -23.95
N HIS A 282 -8.92 0.17 -22.70
CA HIS A 282 -8.12 1.14 -21.94
C HIS A 282 -6.69 0.67 -21.72
N VAL A 283 -6.50 -0.57 -21.26
CA VAL A 283 -5.17 -1.17 -21.04
C VAL A 283 -4.38 -1.27 -22.35
N LEU A 284 -5.01 -1.72 -23.44
CA LEU A 284 -4.38 -1.80 -24.76
C LEU A 284 -4.02 -0.42 -25.32
N GLY A 285 -4.83 0.60 -25.03
CA GLY A 285 -4.58 2.00 -25.41
C GLY A 285 -3.43 2.65 -24.64
N ALA A 286 -3.15 2.19 -23.41
CA ALA A 286 -2.06 2.68 -22.57
C ALA A 286 -0.69 2.22 -23.12
N SER A 287 -0.16 2.94 -24.11
CA SER A 287 1.11 2.65 -24.81
C SER A 287 2.29 3.51 -24.38
N GLY A 288 2.06 4.47 -23.47
CA GLY A 288 3.10 5.30 -22.89
C GLY A 288 3.83 4.62 -21.73
N ALA A 289 4.48 5.45 -20.91
CA ALA A 289 5.26 5.00 -19.77
C ALA A 289 4.44 4.45 -18.57
N GLY A 290 3.11 4.36 -18.69
CA GLY A 290 2.24 3.86 -17.62
C GLY A 290 2.42 4.61 -16.30
N LEU A 291 2.33 3.89 -15.18
CA LEU A 291 2.62 4.43 -13.85
C LEU A 291 4.09 4.85 -13.66
N SER A 292 5.03 4.39 -14.50
CA SER A 292 6.46 4.64 -14.27
C SER A 292 6.85 6.12 -14.34
N GLU A 293 6.12 6.92 -15.15
CA GLU A 293 6.28 8.38 -15.29
C GLU A 293 5.11 9.16 -14.66
N GLN A 294 4.28 8.50 -13.85
CA GLN A 294 3.20 9.19 -13.15
C GLN A 294 3.81 10.27 -12.23
N PRO A 295 3.31 11.53 -12.23
CA PRO A 295 3.95 12.65 -11.53
C PRO A 295 4.13 12.46 -10.02
N LEU A 296 3.10 11.96 -9.33
CA LEU A 296 3.12 11.64 -7.90
C LEU A 296 4.15 10.54 -7.61
N LEU A 297 4.12 9.42 -8.33
CA LEU A 297 5.08 8.32 -8.15
C LEU A 297 6.52 8.80 -8.40
N SER A 298 6.72 9.60 -9.45
CA SER A 298 8.03 10.21 -9.76
C SER A 298 8.54 11.10 -8.63
N SER A 299 7.66 11.90 -8.02
CA SER A 299 8.02 12.76 -6.87
C SER A 299 8.37 11.96 -5.61
N LEU A 300 7.85 10.73 -5.48
CA LEU A 300 8.01 9.86 -4.32
C LEU A 300 9.19 8.89 -4.44
N ARG A 301 9.78 8.74 -5.63
CA ARG A 301 10.86 7.77 -5.92
C ARG A 301 12.11 7.93 -5.07
N ALA A 302 12.45 9.15 -4.68
CA ALA A 302 13.57 9.39 -3.77
C ALA A 302 13.23 9.20 -2.29
N LYS A 303 11.93 9.06 -1.95
CA LYS A 303 11.44 9.02 -0.56
C LYS A 303 11.12 7.61 -0.07
N VAL A 304 10.82 6.69 -0.98
CA VAL A 304 10.46 5.30 -0.68
C VAL A 304 11.59 4.38 -1.14
N GLY A 305 12.09 3.56 -0.22
CA GLY A 305 13.15 2.59 -0.51
C GLY A 305 12.70 1.43 -1.41
N ALA A 306 13.63 0.53 -1.69
CA ALA A 306 13.31 -0.73 -2.36
C ALA A 306 12.45 -1.62 -1.46
N GLY A 307 11.56 -2.41 -2.07
CA GLY A 307 10.73 -3.40 -1.38
C GLY A 307 10.51 -4.63 -2.25
N HIS A 308 10.04 -5.70 -1.61
CA HIS A 308 9.57 -6.89 -2.31
C HIS A 308 8.19 -6.64 -2.94
N VAL A 309 7.33 -5.90 -2.25
CA VAL A 309 6.01 -5.48 -2.72
C VAL A 309 5.88 -3.99 -2.56
N HIS A 310 5.29 -3.32 -3.54
CA HIS A 310 5.00 -1.89 -3.48
C HIS A 310 3.50 -1.64 -3.53
N VAL A 311 3.06 -0.60 -2.84
CA VAL A 311 1.67 -0.13 -2.84
C VAL A 311 1.66 1.35 -3.20
N PHE A 312 1.05 1.68 -4.33
CA PHE A 312 0.77 3.04 -4.75
C PHE A 312 -0.73 3.28 -4.66
N ALA A 313 -1.14 4.43 -4.13
CA ALA A 313 -2.54 4.82 -4.14
C ALA A 313 -2.69 6.34 -4.30
N ARG A 314 -3.76 6.75 -4.97
CA ARG A 314 -4.20 8.14 -5.11
C ARG A 314 -5.72 8.22 -4.94
N PRO A 315 -6.27 9.33 -4.45
CA PRO A 315 -7.71 9.48 -4.31
C PRO A 315 -8.42 9.36 -5.66
N GLU A 316 -9.66 8.87 -5.61
CA GLU A 316 -10.57 8.81 -6.75
C GLU A 316 -11.07 10.22 -7.08
N GLY A 317 -10.94 10.62 -8.34
CA GLY A 317 -11.36 11.94 -8.82
C GLY A 317 -10.56 13.14 -8.28
N ASP A 318 -11.02 14.35 -8.61
CA ASP A 318 -10.45 15.63 -8.16
C ASP A 318 -11.11 16.08 -6.84
N ASP A 319 -11.22 15.19 -5.85
CA ASP A 319 -11.84 15.55 -4.56
C ASP A 319 -10.93 16.53 -3.79
N ALA A 320 -11.14 17.82 -4.06
CA ALA A 320 -10.41 18.95 -3.46
C ALA A 320 -10.57 19.05 -1.93
N SER A 321 -11.40 18.20 -1.32
CA SER A 321 -11.52 18.09 0.14
C SER A 321 -10.43 17.23 0.77
N ALA A 322 -9.81 16.32 0.01
CA ALA A 322 -8.78 15.42 0.50
C ALA A 322 -7.46 16.18 0.72
N SER A 323 -7.01 16.27 1.99
CA SER A 323 -5.65 16.76 2.30
C SER A 323 -4.57 15.82 1.77
N ILE A 324 -4.90 14.56 1.47
CA ILE A 324 -3.97 13.53 1.02
C ILE A 324 -4.06 13.42 -0.49
N GLN A 325 -2.97 13.70 -1.18
CA GLN A 325 -2.86 13.61 -2.64
C GLN A 325 -2.51 12.21 -3.14
N GLY A 326 -2.08 11.33 -2.22
CA GLY A 326 -1.78 9.93 -2.47
C GLY A 326 -0.60 9.45 -1.65
N LEU A 327 -0.21 8.20 -1.87
CA LEU A 327 0.86 7.53 -1.15
C LEU A 327 1.63 6.56 -2.03
N TRP A 328 2.86 6.29 -1.62
CA TRP A 328 3.62 5.14 -2.10
C TRP A 328 4.32 4.48 -0.91
N ALA A 329 4.30 3.16 -0.86
CA ALA A 329 4.96 2.37 0.15
C ALA A 329 5.65 1.13 -0.43
N ALA A 330 6.61 0.62 0.32
CA ALA A 330 7.39 -0.57 0.06
C ALA A 330 7.30 -1.51 1.28
N LEU A 331 6.99 -2.78 1.03
CA LEU A 331 7.03 -3.86 2.00
C LEU A 331 8.28 -4.69 1.77
N THR A 332 9.03 -4.93 2.83
CA THR A 332 10.17 -5.84 2.87
C THR A 332 9.87 -6.98 3.83
N PHE A 333 10.36 -8.18 3.48
CA PHE A 333 10.11 -9.39 4.23
C PHE A 333 11.44 -10.08 4.51
N GLN A 334 11.65 -10.44 5.76
CA GLN A 334 12.71 -11.33 6.23
C GLN A 334 12.04 -12.53 6.89
N ASP A 335 12.84 -13.53 7.26
CA ASP A 335 12.33 -14.80 7.80
C ASP A 335 11.33 -14.63 8.96
N THR A 336 11.54 -13.65 9.84
CA THR A 336 10.64 -13.37 10.97
C THR A 336 10.24 -11.90 11.07
N ARG A 337 10.43 -11.10 10.03
CA ARG A 337 10.18 -9.65 10.11
C ARG A 337 9.60 -9.13 8.82
N ALA A 338 8.52 -8.36 8.91
CA ALA A 338 7.99 -7.57 7.82
C ALA A 338 8.09 -6.09 8.18
N ASP A 339 8.66 -5.28 7.30
CA ASP A 339 8.67 -3.83 7.44
C ASP A 339 7.96 -3.20 6.24
N LEU A 340 6.99 -2.34 6.51
CA LEU A 340 6.33 -1.46 5.56
C LEU A 340 6.85 -0.05 5.80
N GLU A 341 7.40 0.59 4.77
CA GLU A 341 7.82 1.99 4.82
C GLU A 341 7.19 2.72 3.64
N GLY A 342 6.63 3.90 3.89
CA GLY A 342 6.02 4.67 2.84
C GLY A 342 5.93 6.15 3.13
N TRP A 343 5.44 6.88 2.13
CA TRP A 343 5.22 8.30 2.18
C TRP A 343 3.80 8.62 1.77
N VAL A 344 3.16 9.51 2.53
CA VAL A 344 1.87 10.11 2.21
C VAL A 344 2.11 11.55 1.79
N VAL A 345 1.61 11.95 0.62
CA VAL A 345 1.72 13.33 0.13
C VAL A 345 0.51 14.13 0.60
N SER A 346 0.77 15.32 1.13
CA SER A 346 -0.25 16.25 1.59
C SER A 346 0.15 17.69 1.30
N ASP A 347 -0.80 18.50 0.85
CA ASP A 347 -0.64 19.95 0.69
C ASP A 347 -0.78 20.72 2.02
N LYS A 348 -1.46 20.10 3.00
CA LYS A 348 -1.66 20.64 4.35
C LYS A 348 -0.64 20.05 5.32
N SER A 349 -0.23 20.86 6.30
CA SER A 349 0.56 20.39 7.44
C SER A 349 -0.25 19.34 8.20
N LEU A 350 0.26 18.11 8.26
CA LEU A 350 -0.47 17.00 8.88
C LEU A 350 -0.50 17.10 10.42
N PHE A 351 0.54 17.70 11.03
CA PHE A 351 0.67 17.86 12.48
C PHE A 351 1.33 19.20 12.80
N LYS A 352 1.16 19.67 14.03
CA LYS A 352 1.93 20.77 14.61
C LYS A 352 2.63 20.19 15.84
N GLY A 353 3.95 20.09 15.79
CA GLY A 353 4.76 19.62 16.92
C GLY A 353 4.68 20.62 18.07
N GLY A 354 3.77 20.39 19.01
CA GLY A 354 3.79 21.02 20.31
C GLY A 354 4.65 20.21 21.26
N THR A 355 5.37 20.87 22.17
CA THR A 355 5.90 20.19 23.36
C THR A 355 4.82 20.21 24.44
N ALA A 356 3.74 19.42 24.31
CA ALA A 356 2.73 19.39 25.35
C ALA A 356 3.09 18.39 26.48
N PRO A 357 2.48 18.57 27.66
CA PRO A 357 2.72 17.72 28.82
C PRO A 357 2.47 16.23 28.59
N GLY A 358 1.67 15.84 27.58
CA GLY A 358 1.32 14.44 27.29
C GLY A 358 2.53 13.51 27.15
N LEU A 359 3.63 13.99 26.59
CA LEU A 359 4.83 13.18 26.33
C LEU A 359 5.73 12.99 27.58
N GLU A 360 5.49 13.72 28.67
CA GLU A 360 6.25 13.54 29.92
C GLU A 360 6.07 12.15 30.54
N LEU A 361 4.92 11.49 30.29
CA LEU A 361 4.67 10.13 30.76
C LEU A 361 5.76 9.16 30.28
N LEU A 362 6.30 9.37 29.08
CA LEU A 362 7.35 8.54 28.52
C LEU A 362 8.72 8.77 29.17
N ALA A 363 8.95 9.93 29.78
CA ALA A 363 10.23 10.25 30.42
C ALA A 363 10.38 9.55 31.77
N ARG A 364 9.28 9.37 32.51
CA ARG A 364 9.26 8.72 33.83
C ARG A 364 7.99 7.91 34.03
N ALA A 365 8.07 6.63 33.69
CA ALA A 365 7.01 5.66 33.92
C ALA A 365 7.59 4.27 34.28
N PRO A 366 6.77 3.35 34.81
CA PRO A 366 7.14 1.95 34.97
C PRO A 366 7.70 1.36 33.67
N LEU A 367 8.83 0.66 33.76
CA LEU A 367 9.44 0.06 32.56
C LEU A 367 8.65 -1.17 32.07
N GLY A 368 8.68 -1.32 30.75
CA GLY A 368 8.14 -2.46 30.04
C GLY A 368 6.62 -2.51 29.97
N PRO A 369 5.98 -1.48 29.39
CA PRO A 369 4.61 -1.59 28.93
C PRO A 369 4.47 -2.71 27.88
N VAL A 370 3.31 -3.37 27.86
CA VAL A 370 2.92 -4.34 26.81
C VAL A 370 2.31 -3.68 25.59
N ALA A 371 1.85 -2.43 25.73
CA ALA A 371 1.45 -1.59 24.62
C ALA A 371 1.73 -0.12 24.95
N ALA A 372 2.09 0.67 23.95
CA ALA A 372 2.26 2.11 24.08
C ALA A 372 1.69 2.81 22.85
N MET A 373 1.14 4.01 23.04
CA MET A 373 0.68 4.86 21.95
C MET A 373 0.98 6.32 22.27
N THR A 374 1.45 7.06 21.27
CA THR A 374 1.57 8.51 21.26
C THR A 374 0.85 9.07 20.06
N VAL A 375 0.12 10.16 20.28
CA VAL A 375 -0.59 10.91 19.24
C VAL A 375 -0.24 12.37 19.43
N SER A 376 0.16 13.06 18.35
CA SER A 376 0.54 14.49 18.38
C SER A 376 -0.23 15.30 17.34
N LEU A 377 -1.56 15.25 17.37
CA LEU A 377 -2.44 15.82 16.34
C LEU A 377 -3.11 17.12 16.78
N PRO A 378 -3.27 18.12 15.90
CA PRO A 378 -4.11 19.28 16.20
C PRO A 378 -5.54 18.85 16.60
N PRO A 379 -6.19 19.52 17.57
CA PRO A 379 -7.55 19.22 18.00
C PRO A 379 -8.57 19.17 16.86
N GLU A 380 -8.42 20.05 15.87
CA GLU A 380 -9.30 20.11 14.71
C GLU A 380 -9.12 18.88 13.82
N THR A 381 -7.88 18.40 13.66
CA THR A 381 -7.58 17.17 12.93
C THR A 381 -8.12 15.95 13.65
N LEU A 382 -7.99 15.88 14.99
CA LEU A 382 -8.61 14.83 15.80
C LEU A 382 -10.14 14.82 15.63
N ALA A 383 -10.77 15.99 15.66
CA ALA A 383 -12.20 16.11 15.42
C ALA A 383 -12.58 15.67 14.01
N MET A 384 -11.79 15.97 12.98
CA MET A 384 -12.03 15.48 11.62
C MET A 384 -11.85 13.96 11.49
N LEU A 385 -10.91 13.34 12.22
CA LEU A 385 -10.76 11.88 12.19
C LEU A 385 -11.94 11.17 12.86
N VAL A 386 -12.42 11.72 13.98
CA VAL A 386 -13.55 11.17 14.73
C VAL A 386 -14.85 11.40 13.98
N PHE A 387 -15.12 12.64 13.55
CA PHE A 387 -16.41 13.07 13.01
C PHE A 387 -16.42 13.20 11.49
N GLY A 388 -15.32 13.07 10.75
CA GLY A 388 -15.27 13.48 9.33
C GLY A 388 -15.24 15.00 9.17
N ALA A 389 -15.17 15.48 7.92
CA ALA A 389 -15.07 16.90 7.61
C ALA A 389 -16.34 17.68 8.04
N PRO A 390 -16.23 18.98 8.40
CA PRO A 390 -17.40 19.81 8.68
C PRO A 390 -18.42 19.79 7.54
N GLY A 391 -19.68 19.47 7.87
CA GLY A 391 -20.77 19.38 6.88
C GLY A 391 -20.82 18.10 6.05
N SER A 392 -19.91 17.13 6.27
CA SER A 392 -19.92 15.86 5.53
C SER A 392 -21.04 14.92 5.99
N GLU A 393 -21.51 14.04 5.09
CA GLU A 393 -22.45 12.98 5.42
C GLU A 393 -21.90 12.04 6.50
N ARG A 394 -20.60 11.70 6.41
CA ARG A 394 -19.89 10.93 7.44
C ARG A 394 -20.03 11.57 8.83
N ARG A 395 -20.02 12.89 8.92
CA ARG A 395 -20.23 13.61 10.19
C ARG A 395 -21.63 13.42 10.72
N ALA A 396 -22.64 13.66 9.90
CA ALA A 396 -24.03 13.46 10.29
C ALA A 396 -24.29 12.00 10.76
N GLN A 397 -23.77 11.01 10.03
CA GLN A 397 -23.87 9.60 10.40
C GLN A 397 -23.16 9.28 11.71
N THR A 398 -21.97 9.85 11.93
CA THR A 398 -21.20 9.62 13.16
C THR A 398 -21.91 10.21 14.38
N GLU A 399 -22.44 11.43 14.27
CA GLU A 399 -23.18 12.09 15.34
C GLU A 399 -24.45 11.31 15.70
N GLN A 400 -25.19 10.81 14.70
CA GLN A 400 -26.32 9.92 14.92
C GLN A 400 -25.93 8.60 15.60
N ARG A 401 -24.81 7.99 15.19
CA ARG A 401 -24.28 6.76 15.80
C ARG A 401 -23.92 6.97 17.26
N MET A 402 -23.27 8.09 17.58
CA MET A 402 -22.93 8.46 18.96
C MET A 402 -24.18 8.67 19.81
N ALA A 403 -25.20 9.36 19.28
CA ALA A 403 -26.47 9.57 19.99
C ALA A 403 -27.15 8.23 20.33
N ARG A 404 -27.12 7.25 19.42
CA ARG A 404 -27.63 5.88 19.68
C ARG A 404 -26.85 5.14 20.78
N GLN A 405 -25.58 5.49 21.00
CA GLN A 405 -24.72 4.93 22.06
C GLN A 405 -24.79 5.74 23.37
N GLY A 406 -25.67 6.75 23.45
CA GLY A 406 -25.79 7.62 24.61
C GLY A 406 -24.61 8.59 24.79
N LEU A 407 -23.86 8.87 23.72
CA LEU A 407 -22.77 9.83 23.71
C LEU A 407 -23.24 11.14 23.07
N ASP A 408 -23.04 12.25 23.78
CA ASP A 408 -23.29 13.59 23.24
C ASP A 408 -22.14 14.03 22.33
N ALA A 409 -22.45 14.17 21.03
CA ALA A 409 -21.48 14.62 20.03
C ALA A 409 -20.92 16.01 20.35
N ALA A 410 -21.75 16.93 20.88
CA ALA A 410 -21.31 18.27 21.23
C ALA A 410 -20.30 18.25 22.38
N GLY A 411 -20.59 17.46 23.42
CA GLY A 411 -19.66 17.19 24.53
C GLY A 411 -18.34 16.59 24.07
N VAL A 412 -18.36 15.60 23.16
CA VAL A 412 -17.14 15.00 22.60
C VAL A 412 -16.34 16.02 21.79
N GLN A 413 -16.99 16.84 20.96
CA GLN A 413 -16.32 17.91 20.20
C GLN A 413 -15.70 18.96 21.14
N GLY A 414 -16.42 19.35 22.20
CA GLY A 414 -15.91 20.27 23.21
C GLY A 414 -14.70 19.72 23.97
N MET A 415 -14.72 18.42 24.31
CA MET A 415 -13.58 17.72 24.90
C MET A 415 -12.38 17.71 23.94
N LEU A 416 -12.56 17.34 22.66
CA LEU A 416 -11.47 17.31 21.68
C LEU A 416 -10.87 18.71 21.49
N GLY A 417 -11.70 19.75 21.38
CA GLY A 417 -11.25 21.14 21.26
C GLY A 417 -10.53 21.68 22.52
N ALA A 418 -10.66 21.01 23.66
CA ALA A 418 -9.97 21.34 24.89
C ALA A 418 -8.56 20.71 24.98
N LEU A 419 -8.23 19.76 24.11
CA LEU A 419 -6.92 19.13 24.06
C LEU A 419 -5.89 20.06 23.43
N ARG A 420 -4.62 19.91 23.81
CA ARG A 420 -3.48 20.57 23.14
C ARG A 420 -3.00 19.76 21.93
N GLY A 421 -3.37 18.48 21.85
CA GLY A 421 -3.09 17.59 20.73
C GLY A 421 -2.12 16.45 21.00
N ASP A 422 -1.26 16.57 22.03
CA ASP A 422 -0.39 15.46 22.44
C ASP A 422 -1.02 14.59 23.51
N MET A 423 -1.02 13.29 23.24
CA MET A 423 -1.57 12.23 24.09
C MET A 423 -0.57 11.09 24.17
N SER A 424 -0.46 10.46 25.34
CA SER A 424 0.27 9.23 25.53
C SER A 424 -0.57 8.22 26.31
N LEU A 425 -0.43 6.94 25.95
CA LEU A 425 -1.07 5.81 26.60
C LEU A 425 -0.02 4.72 26.79
N LEU A 426 0.06 4.17 28.00
CA LEU A 426 0.88 3.01 28.34
C LEU A 426 -0.01 1.96 29.00
N ALA A 427 0.09 0.71 28.53
CA ALA A 427 -0.63 -0.42 29.10
C ALA A 427 0.34 -1.44 29.69
N TYR A 428 -0.02 -2.01 30.83
CA TYR A 428 0.75 -3.00 31.57
C TYR A 428 -0.14 -4.19 31.93
N LEU A 429 0.42 -5.39 31.92
CA LEU A 429 -0.28 -6.59 32.36
C LEU A 429 -0.07 -6.80 33.88
N ASP A 430 -1.11 -7.25 34.58
CA ASP A 430 -0.99 -7.78 35.94
C ASP A 430 -1.22 -9.30 35.89
N ALA A 431 -0.13 -10.03 35.61
CA ALA A 431 -0.16 -11.49 35.51
C ALA A 431 -0.64 -12.17 36.82
N PRO A 432 -0.18 -11.76 38.02
CA PRO A 432 -0.74 -12.28 39.27
C PRO A 432 -2.25 -12.10 39.40
N ALA A 433 -2.79 -10.90 39.13
CA ALA A 433 -4.23 -10.67 39.19
C ALA A 433 -4.99 -11.47 38.12
N PHE A 434 -4.44 -11.57 36.91
CA PHE A 434 -4.99 -12.38 35.84
C PHE A 434 -5.13 -13.85 36.25
N TYR A 435 -4.07 -14.49 36.77
CA TYR A 435 -4.14 -15.89 37.21
C TYR A 435 -5.09 -16.11 38.37
N ARG A 436 -5.13 -15.16 39.31
CA ARG A 436 -6.06 -15.21 40.45
C ARG A 436 -7.51 -15.18 39.98
N ASN A 437 -7.83 -14.41 38.95
CA ASN A 437 -9.18 -14.30 38.41
C ASN A 437 -9.55 -15.48 37.50
N LEU A 438 -8.60 -15.96 36.70
CA LEU A 438 -8.76 -17.17 35.88
C LEU A 438 -9.18 -18.37 36.75
N LEU A 439 -8.50 -18.57 37.88
CA LEU A 439 -8.77 -19.70 38.79
C LEU A 439 -10.02 -19.53 39.66
N LYS A 440 -10.56 -18.31 39.78
CA LYS A 440 -11.85 -18.07 40.44
C LYS A 440 -13.06 -18.46 39.59
N GLY A 441 -12.86 -18.89 38.34
CA GLY A 441 -13.92 -19.49 37.52
C GLY A 441 -14.77 -18.50 36.69
N ALA A 442 -14.23 -17.32 36.35
CA ALA A 442 -14.90 -16.44 35.40
C ALA A 442 -14.95 -17.13 34.00
N GLN A 443 -16.14 -17.28 33.42
CA GLN A 443 -16.35 -17.90 32.09
C GLN A 443 -15.55 -17.23 30.97
N ARG A 444 -15.12 -15.97 31.18
CA ARG A 444 -14.10 -15.26 30.42
C ARG A 444 -13.14 -14.60 31.41
N PRO A 445 -11.85 -14.99 31.47
CA PRO A 445 -10.90 -14.31 32.34
C PRO A 445 -10.74 -12.87 31.86
N GLU A 446 -11.17 -11.91 32.67
CA GLU A 446 -10.96 -10.49 32.37
C GLU A 446 -9.46 -10.18 32.44
N PRO A 447 -8.86 -9.59 31.39
CA PRO A 447 -7.48 -9.15 31.46
C PRO A 447 -7.36 -8.12 32.58
N ARG A 448 -6.46 -8.38 33.53
CA ARG A 448 -6.12 -7.43 34.60
C ARG A 448 -4.81 -6.77 34.26
N GLY A 449 -4.78 -5.46 34.42
CA GLY A 449 -3.63 -4.65 34.09
C GLY A 449 -3.79 -3.24 34.63
N SER A 450 -2.84 -2.40 34.25
CA SER A 450 -2.87 -0.98 34.56
C SER A 450 -2.71 -0.16 33.28
N LEU A 451 -3.47 0.93 33.20
CA LEU A 451 -3.45 1.88 32.09
C LEU A 451 -3.00 3.23 32.63
N LEU A 452 -1.97 3.80 32.03
CA LEU A 452 -1.53 5.17 32.27
C LEU A 452 -1.80 5.98 31.01
N PHE A 453 -2.58 7.04 31.14
CA PHE A 453 -2.89 7.93 30.03
C PHE A 453 -2.60 9.36 30.44
N GLN A 454 -2.05 10.15 29.52
CA GLN A 454 -1.80 11.56 29.74
C GLN A 454 -2.09 12.36 28.47
N ALA A 455 -2.74 13.51 28.62
CA ALA A 455 -2.99 14.44 27.53
C ALA A 455 -2.70 15.87 27.96
N GLY A 456 -2.15 16.67 27.04
CA GLY A 456 -2.04 18.12 27.22
C GLY A 456 -3.41 18.79 27.04
N LEU A 457 -3.72 19.78 27.87
CA LEU A 457 -4.95 20.55 27.81
C LEU A 457 -4.67 22.03 27.49
N VAL A 458 -5.62 22.64 26.80
CA VAL A 458 -5.76 24.10 26.68
C VAL A 458 -6.68 24.63 27.78
N ARG A 459 -7.71 23.85 28.14
CA ARG A 459 -8.70 24.14 29.18
C ARG A 459 -9.20 22.84 29.79
N SER A 460 -9.53 22.85 31.08
CA SER A 460 -9.86 21.62 31.82
C SER A 460 -11.36 21.38 31.96
N GLU A 461 -12.15 22.46 31.86
CA GLU A 461 -13.58 22.49 32.14
C GLU A 461 -14.38 21.60 31.19
N PRO A 462 -14.20 21.65 29.84
CA PRO A 462 -14.97 20.79 28.94
C PRO A 462 -14.67 19.31 29.13
N VAL A 463 -13.43 18.99 29.49
CA VAL A 463 -13.01 17.61 29.73
C VAL A 463 -13.64 17.09 31.01
N LEU A 464 -13.69 17.90 32.07
CA LEU A 464 -14.35 17.56 33.31
C LEU A 464 -15.85 17.36 33.10
N GLU A 465 -16.53 18.30 32.43
CA GLU A 465 -17.96 18.23 32.12
C GLU A 465 -18.29 16.97 31.31
N TRP A 466 -17.49 16.68 30.28
CA TRP A 466 -17.67 15.47 29.48
C TRP A 466 -17.45 14.19 30.31
N LEU A 467 -16.38 14.13 31.11
CA LEU A 467 -16.09 12.97 31.96
C LEU A 467 -17.19 12.71 32.99
N THR A 468 -17.64 13.74 33.71
CA THR A 468 -18.72 13.59 34.69
C THR A 468 -20.03 13.20 34.01
N GLY A 469 -20.37 13.81 32.87
CA GLY A 469 -21.56 13.47 32.11
C GLY A 469 -21.57 12.01 31.63
N VAL A 470 -20.42 11.49 31.17
CA VAL A 470 -20.28 10.07 30.78
C VAL A 470 -20.43 9.12 31.98
N LEU A 471 -19.92 9.50 33.15
CA LEU A 471 -20.05 8.68 34.36
C LEU A 471 -21.50 8.69 34.88
N GLU A 472 -22.14 9.85 34.90
CA GLU A 472 -23.54 10.02 35.30
C GLU A 472 -24.49 9.26 34.38
N SER A 473 -24.32 9.36 33.06
CA SER A 473 -25.18 8.66 32.09
C SER A 473 -25.10 7.14 32.20
N ARG A 474 -23.95 6.62 32.65
CA ARG A 474 -23.73 5.19 32.91
C ARG A 474 -24.16 4.75 34.32
N GLY A 475 -24.62 5.66 35.16
CA GLY A 475 -24.92 5.39 36.56
C GLY A 475 -23.70 4.94 37.37
N GLN A 476 -22.50 5.31 36.90
CA GLN A 476 -21.24 4.87 37.49
C GLN A 476 -20.90 5.73 38.70
N PRO A 477 -20.74 5.18 39.92
CA PRO A 477 -20.38 5.98 41.09
C PRO A 477 -19.00 6.62 40.94
N PHE A 478 -18.88 7.89 41.32
CA PHE A 478 -17.61 8.60 41.35
C PHE A 478 -17.54 9.65 42.46
N GLU A 479 -16.32 10.01 42.84
CA GLU A 479 -16.01 11.06 43.81
C GLU A 479 -15.18 12.15 43.13
N VAL A 480 -15.50 13.41 43.38
CA VAL A 480 -14.76 14.57 42.88
C VAL A 480 -14.08 15.27 44.06
N LEU A 481 -12.76 15.36 44.03
CA LEU A 481 -11.92 16.00 45.03
C LEU A 481 -11.19 17.18 44.39
N LYS A 482 -11.33 18.38 44.95
CA LYS A 482 -10.62 19.58 44.49
C LYS A 482 -9.52 19.93 45.49
N GLU A 483 -8.27 19.81 45.10
CA GLU A 483 -7.11 20.08 45.95
C GLU A 483 -6.00 20.78 45.16
N GLY A 484 -5.45 21.88 45.70
CA GLY A 484 -4.22 22.49 45.19
C GLY A 484 -4.23 22.92 43.71
N GLY A 485 -5.38 23.29 43.15
CA GLY A 485 -5.52 23.65 41.73
C GLY A 485 -5.70 22.46 40.78
N ALA A 486 -5.85 21.25 41.32
CA ALA A 486 -6.21 20.05 40.58
C ALA A 486 -7.62 19.56 40.96
N THR A 487 -8.33 19.00 39.99
CA THR A 487 -9.57 18.24 40.20
C THR A 487 -9.26 16.76 40.02
N ARG A 488 -9.42 15.97 41.07
CA ARG A 488 -9.26 14.52 41.05
C ARG A 488 -10.61 13.84 41.05
N LEU A 489 -10.78 12.88 40.17
CA LEU A 489 -11.98 12.10 39.95
C LEU A 489 -11.64 10.64 40.25
N ARG A 490 -12.33 10.05 41.23
CA ARG A 490 -12.16 8.64 41.61
C ARG A 490 -13.38 7.84 41.23
N THR A 491 -13.17 6.73 40.55
CA THR A 491 -14.24 5.78 40.22
C THR A 491 -13.69 4.35 40.15
N ARG A 492 -14.53 3.39 39.78
CA ARG A 492 -14.11 2.01 39.49
C ARG A 492 -14.64 1.59 38.13
N ALA A 493 -13.80 0.97 37.31
CA ALA A 493 -14.20 0.36 36.05
C ALA A 493 -13.65 -1.07 36.01
N PHE A 494 -14.47 -2.05 35.60
CA PHE A 494 -14.09 -3.47 35.61
C PHE A 494 -13.53 -3.92 36.98
N GLU A 495 -14.16 -3.44 38.05
CA GLU A 495 -13.73 -3.64 39.45
C GLU A 495 -12.34 -3.08 39.80
N GLN A 496 -11.66 -2.40 38.89
CA GLN A 496 -10.37 -1.75 39.13
C GLN A 496 -10.56 -0.28 39.50
N PRO A 497 -9.71 0.28 40.39
CA PRO A 497 -9.73 1.70 40.66
C PRO A 497 -9.33 2.48 39.40
N VAL A 498 -10.01 3.61 39.19
CA VAL A 498 -9.66 4.59 38.15
C VAL A 498 -9.55 5.95 38.82
N ASP A 499 -8.35 6.53 38.73
CA ASP A 499 -8.04 7.88 39.18
C ASP A 499 -7.82 8.77 37.95
N VAL A 500 -8.60 9.83 37.84
CA VAL A 500 -8.41 10.87 36.83
C VAL A 500 -7.99 12.15 37.55
N THR A 501 -6.92 12.80 37.09
CA THR A 501 -6.46 14.09 37.63
C THR A 501 -6.44 15.11 36.50
N LEU A 502 -7.20 16.19 36.67
CA LEU A 502 -7.23 17.33 35.77
C LEU A 502 -6.56 18.52 36.46
N THR A 503 -5.65 19.16 35.74
CA THR A 503 -5.03 20.44 36.09
C THR A 503 -5.31 21.43 34.95
N ALA A 504 -4.86 22.68 35.08
CA ALA A 504 -5.09 23.70 34.06
C ALA A 504 -4.58 23.30 32.66
N ASP A 505 -3.51 22.51 32.57
CA ASP A 505 -2.84 22.19 31.31
C ASP A 505 -2.66 20.69 31.04
N ARG A 506 -3.19 19.82 31.89
CA ARG A 506 -2.95 18.37 31.81
C ARG A 506 -4.10 17.52 32.35
N LEU A 507 -4.42 16.47 31.61
CA LEU A 507 -5.24 15.34 32.02
C LEU A 507 -4.32 14.14 32.27
N THR A 508 -4.44 13.49 33.42
CA THR A 508 -3.78 12.21 33.73
C THR A 508 -4.83 11.21 34.16
N LEU A 509 -4.84 10.02 33.57
CA LEU A 509 -5.69 8.91 33.98
C LEU A 509 -4.81 7.72 34.37
N ARG A 510 -5.14 7.12 35.51
CA ARG A 510 -4.54 5.89 36.01
C ARG A 510 -5.65 4.90 36.30
N GLY A 511 -5.74 3.85 35.50
CA GLY A 511 -6.64 2.72 35.75
C GLY A 511 -5.85 1.49 36.19
N GLY A 512 -6.40 0.69 37.08
CA GLY A 512 -5.75 -0.53 37.57
C GLY A 512 -4.96 -0.36 38.86
N GLU A 513 -4.26 -1.42 39.24
CA GLU A 513 -3.48 -1.46 40.48
C GLU A 513 -2.21 -0.59 40.39
N SER A 514 -1.65 -0.25 41.56
CA SER A 514 -0.43 0.55 41.65
C SER A 514 0.76 -0.14 40.98
N LEU A 515 1.48 0.61 40.16
CA LEU A 515 2.71 0.16 39.49
C LEU A 515 3.99 0.60 40.22
N GLU A 516 3.88 1.10 41.46
CA GLU A 516 5.04 1.63 42.24
C GLU A 516 6.12 0.57 42.49
N ALA A 517 5.76 -0.71 42.56
CA ALA A 517 6.71 -1.80 42.74
C ALA A 517 7.55 -2.08 41.48
N ARG A 518 7.15 -1.58 40.31
CA ARG A 518 7.91 -1.73 39.06
C ARG A 518 9.03 -0.70 38.99
N ALA A 519 10.18 -1.10 38.43
CA ALA A 519 11.29 -0.19 38.16
C ALA A 519 10.82 0.96 37.27
N GLN A 520 11.10 2.19 37.68
CA GLN A 520 10.79 3.41 36.93
C GLN A 520 11.95 3.75 36.00
N GLY A 521 11.65 4.30 34.81
CA GLY A 521 12.67 4.75 33.89
C GLY A 521 12.11 5.51 32.68
N GLY A 522 13.00 5.80 31.73
CA GLY A 522 12.65 6.44 30.46
C GLY A 522 12.05 5.45 29.47
N VAL A 523 10.73 5.24 29.56
CA VAL A 523 9.98 4.37 28.64
C VAL A 523 10.18 4.80 27.18
N GLY A 524 10.13 6.12 26.89
CA GLY A 524 10.34 6.62 25.53
C GLY A 524 11.74 6.32 24.97
N GLU A 525 12.78 6.36 25.83
CA GLU A 525 14.13 5.95 25.42
C GLU A 525 14.19 4.44 25.14
N ALA A 526 13.62 3.62 26.03
CA ALA A 526 13.58 2.17 25.83
C ALA A 526 12.82 1.78 24.55
N LEU A 527 11.70 2.46 24.25
CA LEU A 527 10.92 2.24 23.03
C LEU A 527 11.73 2.63 21.78
N ARG A 528 12.43 3.77 21.80
CA ARG A 528 13.30 4.20 20.69
C ARG A 528 14.48 3.26 20.45
N GLN A 529 15.12 2.79 21.52
CA GLN A 529 16.19 1.80 21.39
C GLN A 529 15.70 0.49 20.76
N ARG A 530 14.46 0.09 21.07
CA ARG A 530 13.89 -1.16 20.57
C ARG A 530 13.32 -1.08 19.15
N PHE A 531 12.54 -0.04 18.86
CA PHE A 531 11.79 0.08 17.60
C PHE A 531 12.44 1.02 16.57
N GLY A 532 13.51 1.73 16.96
CA GLY A 532 14.27 2.64 16.13
C GLY A 532 14.22 4.08 16.64
N ALA A 533 15.31 4.82 16.43
CA ALA A 533 15.57 6.12 17.07
C ALA A 533 14.56 7.24 16.72
N GLN A 534 13.66 7.04 15.75
CA GLN A 534 12.67 8.04 15.34
C GLN A 534 11.24 7.76 15.88
N GLY A 535 10.96 6.56 16.38
CA GLY A 535 9.63 6.24 16.92
C GLY A 535 9.39 6.87 18.29
N PHE A 536 8.15 7.22 18.62
CA PHE A 536 7.77 7.86 19.90
C PHE A 536 8.48 9.20 20.17
N GLU A 537 8.97 9.87 19.12
CA GLU A 537 9.47 11.24 19.20
C GLU A 537 8.31 12.24 19.29
N PRO A 538 8.52 13.44 19.88
CA PRO A 538 7.53 14.50 19.85
C PRO A 538 7.11 14.86 18.42
N GLY A 539 5.79 14.97 18.19
CA GLY A 539 5.25 15.27 16.86
C GLY A 539 4.94 14.06 15.99
N HIS A 540 5.24 12.84 16.46
CA HIS A 540 4.91 11.60 15.76
C HIS A 540 3.57 11.03 16.24
N LEU A 541 2.93 10.24 15.38
CA LEU A 541 1.94 9.25 15.78
C LEU A 541 2.66 7.90 15.88
N SER A 542 2.81 7.34 17.07
CA SER A 542 3.51 6.07 17.26
C SER A 542 2.67 5.11 18.09
N ALA A 543 2.67 3.84 17.75
CA ALA A 543 1.97 2.81 18.51
C ALA A 543 2.78 1.52 18.51
N MET A 544 2.73 0.78 19.61
CA MET A 544 3.30 -0.55 19.70
C MET A 544 2.43 -1.49 20.53
N VAL A 545 2.46 -2.76 20.16
CA VAL A 545 1.96 -3.89 20.94
C VAL A 545 3.06 -4.93 21.00
N ASP A 546 3.33 -5.46 22.19
CA ASP A 546 4.45 -6.34 22.48
C ASP A 546 3.97 -7.64 23.15
N MET A 547 3.65 -8.61 22.30
CA MET A 547 3.19 -9.93 22.72
C MET A 547 4.31 -10.75 23.37
N GLY A 548 5.56 -10.52 22.96
CA GLY A 548 6.74 -11.07 23.62
C GLY A 548 6.79 -10.68 25.10
N ARG A 549 6.53 -9.39 25.38
CA ARG A 549 6.43 -8.89 26.76
C ARG A 549 5.24 -9.46 27.51
N VAL A 550 4.06 -9.57 26.89
CA VAL A 550 2.89 -10.22 27.50
C VAL A 550 3.22 -11.63 27.96
N ARG A 551 3.86 -12.43 27.09
CA ARG A 551 4.30 -13.80 27.39
C ARG A 551 5.31 -13.83 28.53
N SER A 552 6.35 -13.01 28.45
CA SER A 552 7.36 -12.90 29.51
C SER A 552 6.74 -12.51 30.85
N GLU A 553 5.73 -11.64 30.88
CA GLU A 553 5.05 -11.23 32.11
C GLU A 553 4.16 -12.34 32.67
N LEU A 554 3.47 -13.11 31.82
CA LEU A 554 2.69 -14.28 32.22
C LEU A 554 3.57 -15.42 32.77
N ASP A 555 4.79 -15.57 32.25
CA ASP A 555 5.73 -16.59 32.71
C ASP A 555 6.50 -16.22 33.99
N SER A 556 6.50 -14.94 34.35
CA SER A 556 7.27 -14.42 35.49
C SER A 556 6.79 -14.88 36.88
N PRO A 557 5.48 -15.01 37.19
CA PRO A 557 5.04 -15.29 38.55
C PRO A 557 5.39 -16.71 38.97
N ARG A 558 6.09 -16.83 40.10
CA ARG A 558 6.37 -18.11 40.78
C ARG A 558 5.33 -18.44 41.84
N GLU A 559 4.73 -17.42 42.42
CA GLU A 559 3.68 -17.50 43.42
C GLU A 559 2.66 -16.39 43.15
N VAL A 560 1.38 -16.66 43.42
CA VAL A 560 0.29 -15.69 43.29
C VAL A 560 -0.53 -15.71 44.58
N PRO A 561 -0.66 -14.58 45.31
CA PRO A 561 -1.40 -14.56 46.56
C PRO A 561 -2.86 -14.99 46.38
N GLY A 562 -3.31 -15.95 47.20
CA GLY A 562 -4.67 -16.51 47.09
C GLY A 562 -4.84 -17.58 46.02
N VAL A 563 -3.76 -17.99 45.35
CA VAL A 563 -3.73 -19.14 44.43
C VAL A 563 -2.90 -20.26 45.06
N PRO A 564 -3.43 -21.50 45.18
CA PRO A 564 -2.66 -22.64 45.66
C PRO A 564 -1.41 -22.90 44.77
N PRO A 565 -0.22 -23.16 45.36
CA PRO A 565 1.02 -23.37 44.60
C PRO A 565 0.94 -24.50 43.57
N GLN A 566 0.08 -25.50 43.80
CA GLN A 566 -0.12 -26.64 42.90
C GLN A 566 -0.95 -26.29 41.66
N GLN A 567 -1.78 -25.24 41.72
CA GLN A 567 -2.68 -24.84 40.62
C GLN A 567 -2.03 -23.87 39.64
N LEU A 568 -1.10 -23.03 40.10
CA LEU A 568 -0.46 -22.02 39.26
C LEU A 568 0.30 -22.62 38.05
N PRO A 569 1.09 -23.69 38.17
CA PRO A 569 1.74 -24.31 37.02
C PRO A 569 0.74 -24.82 35.97
N VAL A 570 -0.40 -25.38 36.42
CA VAL A 570 -1.46 -25.87 35.53
C VAL A 570 -2.11 -24.70 34.78
N ALA A 571 -2.45 -23.62 35.49
CA ALA A 571 -3.01 -22.41 34.88
C ALA A 571 -2.05 -21.79 33.86
N ARG A 572 -0.75 -21.75 34.19
CA ARG A 572 0.30 -21.27 33.28
C ARG A 572 0.41 -22.11 32.01
N ALA A 573 0.41 -23.44 32.13
CA ALA A 573 0.47 -24.35 30.99
C ALA A 573 -0.76 -24.17 30.06
N LEU A 574 -1.96 -24.03 30.65
CA LEU A 574 -3.19 -23.76 29.89
C LEU A 574 -3.12 -22.43 29.14
N VAL A 575 -2.69 -21.36 29.81
CA VAL A 575 -2.54 -20.03 29.20
C VAL A 575 -1.47 -20.04 28.11
N GLY A 576 -0.34 -20.74 28.33
CA GLY A 576 0.69 -20.94 27.33
C GLY A 576 0.13 -21.60 26.06
N THR A 577 -0.67 -22.65 26.24
CA THR A 577 -1.31 -23.36 25.12
C THR A 577 -2.29 -22.45 24.37
N LEU A 578 -3.07 -21.62 25.06
CA LEU A 578 -3.98 -20.66 24.43
C LEU A 578 -3.23 -19.58 23.65
N ILE A 579 -2.11 -19.08 24.18
CA ILE A 579 -1.28 -18.09 23.47
C ILE A 579 -0.62 -18.72 22.25
N ASP A 580 -0.23 -19.99 22.32
CA ASP A 580 0.36 -20.70 21.19
C ASP A 580 -0.61 -20.96 20.04
N GLN A 581 -1.93 -20.80 20.26
CA GLN A 581 -2.94 -20.82 19.19
C GLN A 581 -3.06 -19.46 18.46
N LEU A 582 -2.54 -18.38 19.03
CA LEU A 582 -2.54 -17.08 18.38
C LEU A 582 -1.47 -17.04 17.27
N PRO A 583 -1.63 -16.18 16.25
CA PRO A 583 -0.57 -15.92 15.28
C PRO A 583 0.74 -15.59 16.02
N PRO A 584 1.90 -16.09 15.55
CA PRO A 584 3.17 -15.98 16.28
C PRO A 584 3.77 -14.57 16.17
N VAL A 585 2.96 -13.52 16.31
CA VAL A 585 3.40 -12.13 16.33
C VAL A 585 4.04 -11.85 17.69
N GLU A 586 5.30 -11.45 17.68
CA GLU A 586 6.06 -11.06 18.87
C GLU A 586 5.86 -9.57 19.18
N SER A 587 5.91 -8.72 18.15
CA SER A 587 5.61 -7.30 18.30
C SER A 587 5.08 -6.67 17.01
N LEU A 588 4.18 -5.71 17.17
CA LEU A 588 3.73 -4.80 16.14
C LEU A 588 4.13 -3.38 16.52
N PHE A 589 4.71 -2.64 15.59
CA PHE A 589 5.06 -1.24 15.75
C PHE A 589 4.56 -0.45 14.54
N LEU A 590 4.03 0.74 14.81
CA LEU A 590 3.60 1.71 13.81
C LEU A 590 4.15 3.08 14.21
N ASP A 591 4.64 3.82 13.22
CA ASP A 591 5.07 5.19 13.36
C ASP A 591 4.64 6.01 12.15
N PHE A 592 4.26 7.25 12.38
CA PHE A 592 4.04 8.22 11.34
C PHE A 592 4.65 9.56 11.76
N ALA A 593 5.62 9.97 10.95
CA ALA A 593 6.45 11.14 11.13
C ALA A 593 6.08 12.18 10.07
N PRO A 594 5.46 13.30 10.43
CA PRO A 594 5.15 14.34 9.47
C PRO A 594 6.37 15.12 9.03
N GLU A 595 6.35 15.50 7.77
CA GLU A 595 7.42 16.23 7.11
C GLU A 595 6.85 17.24 6.11
N GLN A 596 7.67 18.13 5.59
CA GLN A 596 7.20 19.11 4.61
C GLN A 596 6.65 18.40 3.35
N GLY A 597 5.40 18.73 2.99
CA GLY A 597 4.70 18.14 1.85
C GLY A 597 4.11 16.74 2.11
N GLY A 598 3.97 16.32 3.39
CA GLY A 598 3.39 15.02 3.70
C GLY A 598 3.81 14.42 5.04
N GLY A 599 4.11 13.12 5.02
CA GLY A 599 4.71 12.40 6.15
C GLY A 599 5.19 11.01 5.76
N ARG A 600 6.19 10.52 6.47
CA ARG A 600 6.71 9.14 6.37
C ARG A 600 5.96 8.25 7.35
N PHE A 601 5.45 7.12 6.90
CA PHE A 601 4.93 6.08 7.79
C PHE A 601 5.83 4.85 7.75
N ARG A 602 5.87 4.16 8.89
CA ARG A 602 6.56 2.91 9.06
C ARG A 602 5.68 1.97 9.87
N MET A 603 5.62 0.71 9.46
CA MET A 603 5.06 -0.37 10.24
C MET A 603 6.05 -1.52 10.27
N SER A 604 6.22 -2.16 11.43
CA SER A 604 7.09 -3.31 11.60
C SER A 604 6.35 -4.40 12.34
N THR A 605 6.35 -5.60 11.79
CA THR A 605 5.82 -6.80 12.40
C THR A 605 6.95 -7.80 12.59
N VAL A 606 7.18 -8.21 13.83
CA VAL A 606 8.17 -9.24 14.17
C VAL A 606 7.42 -10.49 14.59
N LEU A 607 7.77 -11.62 14.01
CA LEU A 607 7.30 -12.94 14.39
C LEU A 607 8.26 -13.57 15.40
N ARG A 608 7.69 -14.40 16.27
CA ARG A 608 8.39 -15.24 17.21
C ARG A 608 9.30 -16.22 16.48
N SER A 609 10.56 -16.34 16.93
CA SER A 609 11.43 -17.43 16.47
C SER A 609 10.89 -18.77 16.98
N ARG A 610 10.89 -19.78 16.10
CA ARG A 610 10.51 -21.15 16.46
C ARG A 610 11.45 -21.73 17.51
#